data_AF-A0A1L7GVT6-F1
#
_entry.id   AF-A0A1L7GVT6-F1
#
_cell.length_a   1.000
_cell.length_b   1.000
_cell.length_c   1.000
_cell.angle_alpha   90.00
_cell.angle_beta   90.00
_cell.angle_gamma   90.00
#
_symmetry.space_group_name_H-M   'P 1'
#
loop_
_entity.id
_entity.type
_entity.pdbx_description
1 polymer ?
#
loop_
_entity_poly.entity_id
_entity_poly.type
_entity_poly.pdbx_seq_one_letter_code
_entity_poly.pdbx_strand_id
1 'polypeptide(L)'
;MKKRWLGLGGFTLAVVALLALWAFLPSGPKHHPEMESGSSNNQIKTVTQSSTTNSSTTARWNQGKDNQLAAFMAKWGAADKQTYAKYNGNSDLVTASGTSYPTGFSAAFVGMRSVSMGWTDTGSGNYDYNVVAVYNYNQPKDLGRTTYAFAFHEGKPVVLINQTMEGPDNWTVTKDTTLKSRFVEIVNGK
;
A
#
# COMPACT_ATOMS: atom_id res chain seq x y z
N MET A 1 -56.68 -3.85 17.36
CA MET A 1 -55.36 -3.23 17.64
C MET A 1 -54.51 -3.46 16.38
N LYS A 2 -54.43 -2.54 15.39
CA LYS A 2 -53.52 -1.39 15.24
C LYS A 2 -52.06 -1.76 15.63
N LYS A 3 -51.02 -1.79 14.79
CA LYS A 3 -50.75 -1.32 13.41
C LYS A 3 -49.58 -2.12 12.78
N ARG A 4 -49.53 -2.10 11.44
CA ARG A 4 -48.46 -2.58 10.54
C ARG A 4 -47.21 -1.70 10.61
N TRP A 5 -46.03 -2.25 10.32
CA TRP A 5 -44.94 -1.51 9.64
C TRP A 5 -44.26 -2.44 8.61
N LEU A 6 -44.43 -2.10 7.33
CA LEU A 6 -43.62 -2.56 6.19
C LEU A 6 -42.48 -1.55 5.98
N GLY A 7 -41.23 -2.00 6.07
CA GLY A 7 -40.06 -1.18 5.75
C GLY A 7 -39.16 -1.91 4.76
N LEU A 8 -39.53 -1.85 3.47
CA LEU A 8 -38.59 -1.97 2.37
C LEU A 8 -37.63 -0.77 2.40
N GLY A 9 -36.36 -1.03 2.15
CA GLY A 9 -35.35 -0.02 1.82
C GLY A 9 -34.00 -0.73 1.85
N GLY A 10 -33.35 -1.06 0.76
CA GLY A 10 -33.31 -0.42 -0.54
C GLY A 10 -31.85 -0.41 -0.92
N PHE A 11 -31.39 -1.53 -1.49
CA PHE A 11 -30.11 -1.58 -2.20
C PHE A 11 -30.18 -0.54 -3.31
N THR A 12 -29.42 0.55 -3.19
CA THR A 12 -29.12 1.41 -4.33
C THR A 12 -27.62 1.33 -4.57
N LEU A 13 -27.26 0.49 -5.54
CA LEU A 13 -26.04 0.65 -6.31
C LEU A 13 -26.17 1.97 -7.08
N ALA A 14 -25.53 3.03 -6.57
CA ALA A 14 -25.27 4.21 -7.38
C ALA A 14 -23.90 4.03 -8.05
N VAL A 15 -23.93 3.51 -9.28
CA VAL A 15 -22.81 3.62 -10.23
C VAL A 15 -22.75 5.08 -10.66
N VAL A 16 -21.80 5.84 -10.12
CA VAL A 16 -21.48 7.17 -10.63
C VAL A 16 -20.27 7.03 -11.55
N ALA A 17 -20.54 7.07 -12.85
CA ALA A 17 -19.54 7.28 -13.88
C ALA A 17 -18.96 8.69 -13.72
N LEU A 18 -17.65 8.80 -13.56
CA LEU A 18 -16.91 10.06 -13.67
C LEU A 18 -16.11 10.04 -14.96
N LEU A 19 -16.57 10.82 -15.94
CA LEU A 19 -15.75 11.30 -17.05
C LEU A 19 -15.34 12.74 -16.74
N ALA A 20 -14.06 12.94 -16.46
CA ALA A 20 -13.41 14.24 -16.60
C ALA A 20 -11.90 14.00 -16.84
N LEU A 21 -11.54 13.94 -18.13
CA LEU A 21 -10.17 14.01 -18.65
C LEU A 21 -9.74 15.47 -18.68
N TRP A 22 -8.77 15.87 -17.86
CA TRP A 22 -7.93 17.07 -18.09
C TRP A 22 -6.46 16.58 -18.19
N ALA A 23 -5.96 16.50 -19.42
CA ALA A 23 -5.04 17.47 -20.05
C ALA A 23 -3.57 17.24 -19.60
N PHE A 24 -2.81 16.42 -20.33
CA PHE A 24 -1.85 16.83 -21.37
C PHE A 24 -0.75 17.78 -20.86
N LEU A 25 0.42 17.20 -20.61
CA LEU A 25 1.69 17.89 -20.35
C LEU A 25 2.32 18.35 -21.69
N PRO A 26 3.04 19.49 -21.73
CA PRO A 26 4.05 19.74 -22.72
C PRO A 26 5.47 19.44 -22.21
N SER A 27 6.29 19.03 -23.17
CA SER A 27 7.63 18.45 -23.07
C SER A 27 8.76 19.48 -23.18
N GLY A 28 9.85 19.26 -22.42
CA GLY A 28 11.26 19.58 -22.77
C GLY A 28 11.78 21.01 -22.52
N PRO A 29 13.09 21.30 -22.74
CA PRO A 29 14.19 20.40 -23.10
C PRO A 29 15.47 20.54 -22.22
N LYS A 30 16.45 19.70 -22.59
CA LYS A 30 17.79 19.45 -22.03
C LYS A 30 18.73 20.65 -22.16
N HIS A 31 19.65 20.84 -21.21
CA HIS A 31 20.91 21.54 -21.43
C HIS A 31 22.09 20.82 -20.76
N HIS A 32 22.97 20.30 -21.60
CA HIS A 32 24.38 20.02 -21.36
C HIS A 32 25.15 21.29 -21.75
N PRO A 33 26.20 21.66 -21.02
CA PRO A 33 27.36 22.26 -21.67
C PRO A 33 28.62 21.47 -21.34
N GLU A 34 29.40 21.27 -22.39
CA GLU A 34 30.68 20.60 -22.44
C GLU A 34 31.80 21.64 -22.60
N MET A 35 32.97 21.28 -22.06
CA MET A 35 34.34 21.84 -22.16
C MET A 35 34.70 23.11 -21.37
N GLU A 36 35.69 22.94 -20.49
CA GLU A 36 36.91 23.75 -20.58
C GLU A 36 38.14 22.92 -20.12
N SER A 37 39.18 22.91 -20.94
CA SER A 37 40.47 22.25 -20.70
C SER A 37 41.48 23.32 -20.27
N GLY A 38 41.97 23.23 -19.04
CA GLY A 38 43.06 24.06 -18.51
C GLY A 38 43.96 23.24 -17.59
N SER A 39 45.15 22.92 -18.08
CA SER A 39 46.19 22.17 -17.36
C SER A 39 46.99 23.09 -16.44
N SER A 40 47.14 22.72 -15.16
CA SER A 40 48.28 23.10 -14.31
C SER A 40 48.40 22.16 -13.11
N ASN A 41 49.55 21.50 -13.01
CA ASN A 41 49.96 20.60 -11.93
C ASN A 41 49.99 21.31 -10.56
N ASN A 42 49.34 20.73 -9.55
CA ASN A 42 49.89 20.69 -8.20
C ASN A 42 49.29 19.54 -7.38
N GLN A 43 50.17 18.77 -6.75
CA GLN A 43 49.83 17.65 -5.87
C GLN A 43 48.99 18.11 -4.68
N ILE A 44 47.73 17.67 -4.58
CA ILE A 44 46.97 17.69 -3.32
C ILE A 44 46.14 16.40 -3.22
N LYS A 45 46.44 15.67 -2.14
CA LYS A 45 45.78 14.50 -1.54
C LYS A 45 44.46 14.04 -2.19
N THR A 46 44.46 12.79 -2.63
CA THR A 46 43.27 11.96 -2.87
C THR A 46 42.36 11.99 -1.64
N VAL A 47 41.39 12.90 -1.62
CA VAL A 47 40.15 12.71 -0.89
C VAL A 47 39.24 11.99 -1.86
N THR A 48 39.17 10.67 -1.73
CA THR A 48 38.07 9.91 -2.31
C THR A 48 36.80 10.49 -1.70
N GLN A 49 36.17 11.41 -2.41
CA GLN A 49 34.81 11.81 -2.16
C GLN A 49 33.96 10.61 -2.60
N SER A 50 33.93 9.60 -1.73
CA SER A 50 32.80 8.70 -1.67
C SER A 50 31.61 9.60 -1.41
N SER A 51 30.91 9.97 -2.48
CA SER A 51 29.52 10.38 -2.42
C SER A 51 28.74 9.16 -1.94
N THR A 52 28.91 8.81 -0.67
CA THR A 52 27.95 8.01 0.04
C THR A 52 26.73 8.89 0.10
N THR A 53 25.85 8.74 -0.89
CA THR A 53 24.47 9.18 -0.77
C THR A 53 23.89 8.31 0.34
N ASN A 54 24.19 8.67 1.59
CA ASN A 54 23.42 8.27 2.74
C ASN A 54 22.08 8.96 2.54
N SER A 55 21.24 8.40 1.68
CA SER A 55 19.81 8.59 1.77
C SER A 55 19.42 7.95 3.10
N SER A 56 19.60 8.71 4.18
CA SER A 56 18.86 8.54 5.42
C SER A 56 17.39 8.72 5.02
N THR A 57 16.80 7.67 4.47
CA THR A 57 15.37 7.60 4.28
C THR A 57 14.82 7.46 5.68
N THR A 58 14.44 8.59 6.27
CA THR A 58 13.72 8.62 7.55
C THR A 58 12.64 7.54 7.51
N ALA A 59 12.68 6.62 8.48
CA ALA A 59 11.70 5.53 8.56
C ALA A 59 10.28 6.13 8.58
N ARG A 60 9.48 5.77 7.59
CA ARG A 60 8.10 6.27 7.42
C ARG A 60 7.13 5.47 8.29
N TRP A 61 7.51 4.25 8.62
CA TRP A 61 6.78 3.32 9.47
C TRP A 61 7.58 2.98 10.73
N ASN A 62 6.87 2.73 11.83
CA ASN A 62 7.44 2.29 13.10
C ASN A 62 6.39 1.54 13.93
N GLN A 63 6.84 0.94 15.04
CA GLN A 63 5.97 0.15 15.91
C GLN A 63 4.80 0.93 16.52
N GLY A 64 4.97 2.23 16.81
CA GLY A 64 3.88 3.07 17.33
C GLY A 64 2.74 3.21 16.32
N LYS A 65 3.08 3.47 15.05
CA LYS A 65 2.13 3.52 13.94
C LYS A 65 1.49 2.15 13.69
N ASP A 66 2.28 1.09 13.78
CA ASP A 66 1.83 -0.29 13.62
C ASP A 66 0.78 -0.69 14.67
N ASN A 67 1.00 -0.30 15.93
CA ASN A 67 0.06 -0.52 17.03
C ASN A 67 -1.25 0.27 16.84
N GLN A 68 -1.16 1.53 16.40
CA GLN A 68 -2.34 2.34 16.07
C GLN A 68 -3.16 1.72 14.94
N LEU A 69 -2.49 1.21 13.89
CA LEU A 69 -3.15 0.53 12.79
C LEU A 69 -3.81 -0.77 13.25
N ALA A 70 -3.15 -1.56 14.10
CA ALA A 70 -3.71 -2.79 14.65
C ALA A 70 -4.98 -2.54 15.49
N ALA A 71 -4.94 -1.53 16.37
CA ALA A 71 -6.11 -1.15 17.17
C ALA A 71 -7.28 -0.69 16.28
N PHE A 72 -6.98 0.09 15.24
CA PHE A 72 -7.98 0.52 14.28
C PHE A 72 -8.59 -0.66 13.50
N MET A 73 -7.76 -1.54 12.93
CA MET A 73 -8.23 -2.69 12.15
C MET A 73 -9.09 -3.65 12.97
N ALA A 74 -8.76 -3.84 14.25
CA ALA A 74 -9.58 -4.65 15.16
C ALA A 74 -10.98 -4.04 15.35
N LYS A 75 -11.08 -2.72 15.56
CA LYS A 75 -12.36 -2.02 15.72
C LYS A 75 -13.15 -1.95 14.41
N TRP A 76 -12.47 -1.62 13.31
CA TRP A 76 -13.08 -1.50 12.00
C TRP A 76 -13.64 -2.84 11.52
N GLY A 77 -12.86 -3.93 11.64
CA GLY A 77 -13.36 -5.26 11.30
C GLY A 77 -14.52 -5.72 12.19
N ALA A 78 -14.47 -5.45 13.50
CA ALA A 78 -15.54 -5.82 14.42
C ALA A 78 -16.89 -5.17 14.08
N ALA A 79 -16.91 -3.97 13.48
CA ALA A 79 -18.14 -3.33 13.03
C ALA A 79 -18.92 -4.18 12.01
N ASP A 80 -18.20 -4.91 11.16
CA ASP A 80 -18.75 -5.82 10.13
C ASP A 80 -18.64 -7.30 10.52
N LYS A 81 -18.37 -7.61 11.80
CA LYS A 81 -18.18 -8.97 12.33
C LYS A 81 -17.03 -9.73 11.66
N GLN A 82 -15.98 -9.00 11.30
CA GLN A 82 -14.76 -9.53 10.68
C GLN A 82 -13.60 -9.48 11.67
N THR A 83 -12.87 -10.59 11.79
CA THR A 83 -11.65 -10.66 12.60
C THR A 83 -10.47 -10.90 11.69
N TYR A 84 -9.59 -9.90 11.60
CA TYR A 84 -8.44 -9.94 10.71
C TYR A 84 -7.22 -10.57 11.38
N ALA A 85 -6.62 -11.57 10.74
CA ALA A 85 -5.27 -12.01 11.04
C ALA A 85 -4.26 -11.02 10.45
N LYS A 86 -3.17 -10.75 11.16
CA LYS A 86 -2.15 -9.78 10.75
C LYS A 86 -0.83 -10.47 10.39
N TYR A 87 -0.23 -10.07 9.28
CA TYR A 87 1.19 -10.28 9.01
C TYR A 87 1.96 -9.02 9.43
N ASN A 88 2.97 -9.20 10.28
CA ASN A 88 3.77 -8.13 10.86
C ASN A 88 5.27 -8.23 10.52
N GLY A 89 5.64 -9.08 9.56
CA GLY A 89 7.03 -9.35 9.21
C GLY A 89 7.66 -10.56 9.92
N ASN A 90 7.06 -11.03 11.01
CA ASN A 90 7.65 -12.09 11.86
C ASN A 90 6.80 -13.36 11.96
N SER A 91 5.48 -13.26 11.85
CA SER A 91 4.57 -14.40 11.92
C SER A 91 4.02 -14.75 10.55
N ASP A 92 3.96 -16.03 10.20
CA ASP A 92 3.32 -16.48 8.96
C ASP A 92 1.84 -16.09 8.94
N LEU A 93 1.37 -15.63 7.78
CA LEU A 93 -0.05 -15.43 7.50
C LEU A 93 -0.42 -16.26 6.28
N VAL A 94 -1.31 -17.23 6.48
CA VAL A 94 -1.84 -18.10 5.42
C VAL A 94 -3.32 -17.84 5.27
N THR A 95 -3.75 -17.59 4.04
CA THR A 95 -5.15 -17.31 3.71
C THR A 95 -5.93 -18.59 3.38
N ALA A 96 -7.26 -18.52 3.34
CA ALA A 96 -8.12 -19.67 3.01
C ALA A 96 -7.79 -20.31 1.65
N SER A 97 -7.36 -19.53 0.66
CA SER A 97 -6.97 -20.04 -0.66
C SER A 97 -5.50 -20.50 -0.72
N GLY A 98 -4.84 -20.68 0.43
CA GLY A 98 -3.48 -21.22 0.51
C GLY A 98 -2.34 -20.23 0.25
N THR A 99 -2.61 -18.96 -0.07
CA THR A 99 -1.54 -17.96 -0.20
C THR A 99 -0.93 -17.65 1.16
N SER A 100 0.40 -17.71 1.23
CA SER A 100 1.19 -17.25 2.36
C SER A 100 1.78 -15.87 2.11
N TYR A 101 1.89 -15.03 3.14
CA TYR A 101 2.62 -13.77 3.06
C TYR A 101 3.94 -13.86 3.82
N PRO A 102 5.02 -13.28 3.26
CA PRO A 102 5.04 -12.32 2.15
C PRO A 102 5.20 -12.95 0.74
N THR A 103 5.31 -14.27 0.62
CA THR A 103 5.57 -14.95 -0.66
C THR A 103 4.50 -14.71 -1.73
N GLY A 104 3.25 -14.43 -1.32
CA GLY A 104 2.14 -14.03 -2.18
C GLY A 104 2.41 -12.77 -3.03
N PHE A 105 3.41 -11.96 -2.68
CA PHE A 105 3.77 -10.76 -3.46
C PHE A 105 4.62 -11.04 -4.70
N SER A 106 5.21 -12.23 -4.84
CA SER A 106 6.19 -12.56 -5.87
C SER A 106 5.70 -12.39 -7.32
N ALA A 107 4.39 -12.44 -7.56
CA ALA A 107 3.78 -12.24 -8.88
C ALA A 107 2.60 -11.24 -8.82
N ALA A 108 2.72 -10.20 -8.00
CA ALA A 108 1.64 -9.26 -7.76
C ALA A 108 1.24 -8.45 -9.01
N PHE A 109 -0.06 -8.31 -9.21
CA PHE A 109 -0.65 -7.34 -10.13
C PHE A 109 -1.44 -6.30 -9.36
N VAL A 110 -1.32 -5.03 -9.74
CA VAL A 110 -2.21 -3.94 -9.29
C VAL A 110 -2.92 -3.37 -10.50
N GLY A 111 -4.25 -3.55 -10.58
CA GLY A 111 -5.05 -3.03 -11.69
C GLY A 111 -4.54 -3.51 -13.07
N MET A 112 -4.31 -4.82 -13.22
CA MET A 112 -3.79 -5.48 -14.42
C MET A 112 -2.33 -5.17 -14.79
N ARG A 113 -1.62 -4.35 -14.01
CA ARG A 113 -0.19 -4.09 -14.22
C ARG A 113 0.63 -4.98 -13.30
N SER A 114 1.62 -5.68 -13.85
CA SER A 114 2.62 -6.37 -13.03
C SER A 114 3.44 -5.32 -12.29
N VAL A 115 3.63 -5.53 -10.99
CA VAL A 115 4.33 -4.60 -10.10
C VAL A 115 5.23 -5.37 -9.16
N SER A 116 6.30 -4.73 -8.70
CA SER A 116 7.10 -5.21 -7.58
C SER A 116 6.41 -4.82 -6.27
N MET A 117 6.10 -5.82 -5.44
CA MET A 117 5.51 -5.61 -4.13
C MET A 117 6.29 -6.44 -3.11
N GLY A 118 6.52 -5.89 -1.92
CA GLY A 118 7.33 -6.58 -0.94
C GLY A 118 7.25 -5.95 0.44
N TRP A 119 7.55 -6.77 1.44
CA TRP A 119 7.57 -6.34 2.83
C TRP A 119 8.76 -5.40 3.12
N THR A 120 8.51 -4.35 3.91
CA THR A 120 9.53 -3.45 4.45
C THR A 120 9.14 -3.03 5.87
N ASP A 121 10.06 -3.10 6.83
CA ASP A 121 9.75 -2.72 8.22
C ASP A 121 9.52 -1.21 8.40
N THR A 122 10.09 -0.40 7.51
CA THR A 122 10.14 1.07 7.64
C THR A 122 9.27 1.80 6.62
N GLY A 123 8.60 1.07 5.71
CA GLY A 123 7.88 1.68 4.58
C GLY A 123 8.78 2.34 3.55
N SER A 124 10.09 2.10 3.62
CA SER A 124 11.08 2.57 2.66
C SER A 124 11.77 1.36 2.03
N GLY A 125 11.83 1.33 0.71
CA GLY A 125 12.42 0.24 -0.07
C GLY A 125 12.30 0.49 -1.56
N ASN A 126 12.70 -0.50 -2.34
CA ASN A 126 12.83 -0.41 -3.80
C ASN A 126 11.66 -1.08 -4.54
N TYR A 127 10.59 -1.47 -3.84
CA TYR A 127 9.38 -2.01 -4.46
C TYR A 127 8.50 -0.87 -4.95
N ASP A 128 7.72 -1.12 -6.01
CA ASP A 128 6.62 -0.22 -6.41
C ASP A 128 5.65 -0.04 -5.24
N TYR A 129 5.42 -1.11 -4.48
CA TYR A 129 4.63 -1.10 -3.25
C TYR A 129 5.43 -1.67 -2.07
N ASN A 130 5.86 -0.79 -1.17
CA ASN A 130 6.58 -1.14 0.05
C ASN A 130 5.57 -1.42 1.17
N VAL A 131 5.22 -2.69 1.35
CA VAL A 131 4.19 -3.15 2.28
C VAL A 131 4.72 -3.12 3.72
N VAL A 132 3.91 -2.57 4.63
CA VAL A 132 4.24 -2.42 6.06
C VAL A 132 3.27 -3.12 6.99
N ALA A 133 2.11 -3.57 6.48
CA ALA A 133 1.19 -4.44 7.21
C ALA A 133 0.27 -5.17 6.22
N VAL A 134 -0.08 -6.43 6.54
CA VAL A 134 -1.13 -7.18 5.82
C VAL A 134 -2.18 -7.64 6.81
N TYR A 135 -3.44 -7.50 6.45
CA TYR A 135 -4.58 -7.98 7.24
C TYR A 135 -5.47 -8.86 6.38
N ASN A 136 -5.72 -10.08 6.82
CA ASN A 136 -6.55 -11.03 6.09
C ASN A 136 -7.75 -11.47 6.93
N TYR A 137 -8.92 -11.46 6.31
CA TYR A 137 -10.12 -12.10 6.82
C TYR A 137 -10.50 -13.24 5.88
N ASN A 138 -10.49 -14.47 6.42
CA ASN A 138 -11.06 -15.63 5.73
C ASN A 138 -12.57 -15.60 5.91
N GLN A 139 -13.31 -15.54 4.81
CA GLN A 139 -14.76 -15.52 4.86
C GLN A 139 -15.28 -16.92 5.27
N PRO A 140 -16.41 -17.00 5.98
CA PRO A 140 -16.99 -18.29 6.37
C PRO A 140 -17.37 -19.13 5.14
N LYS A 141 -17.40 -20.46 5.29
CA LYS A 141 -17.94 -21.42 4.30
C LYS A 141 -17.27 -21.34 2.92
N ASP A 142 -15.96 -21.21 2.88
CA ASP A 142 -15.16 -21.17 1.64
C ASP A 142 -15.61 -20.07 0.66
N LEU A 143 -16.21 -19.00 1.19
CA LEU A 143 -16.63 -17.83 0.41
C LEU A 143 -15.47 -16.93 -0.02
N GLY A 144 -14.23 -17.40 0.16
CA GLY A 144 -13.01 -16.70 -0.18
C GLY A 144 -12.39 -15.92 0.97
N ARG A 145 -11.68 -14.87 0.60
CA ARG A 145 -10.90 -14.05 1.51
C ARG A 145 -10.92 -12.59 1.09
N THR A 146 -10.73 -11.73 2.08
CA THR A 146 -10.41 -10.33 1.87
C THR A 146 -9.06 -10.05 2.53
N THR A 147 -8.07 -9.70 1.72
CA THR A 147 -6.75 -9.30 2.21
C THR A 147 -6.52 -7.82 1.90
N TYR A 148 -6.08 -7.07 2.90
CA TYR A 148 -5.62 -5.69 2.76
C TYR A 148 -4.10 -5.63 2.93
N ALA A 149 -3.44 -4.88 2.06
CA ALA A 149 -2.03 -4.52 2.20
C ALA A 149 -1.90 -3.00 2.38
N PHE A 150 -1.29 -2.59 3.49
CA PHE A 150 -0.96 -1.21 3.78
C PHE A 150 0.47 -0.96 3.31
N ALA A 151 0.66 -0.02 2.40
CA ALA A 151 1.93 0.14 1.69
C ALA A 151 2.27 1.59 1.39
N PHE A 152 3.52 1.83 1.00
CA PHE A 152 3.97 3.07 0.40
C PHE A 152 4.23 2.86 -1.08
N HIS A 153 3.54 3.65 -1.92
CA HIS A 153 3.75 3.73 -3.36
C HIS A 153 4.28 5.12 -3.70
N GLU A 154 5.48 5.21 -4.26
CA GLU A 154 6.18 6.49 -4.51
C GLU A 154 6.27 7.36 -3.22
N GLY A 155 6.47 6.71 -2.08
CA GLY A 155 6.55 7.37 -0.77
C GLY A 155 5.20 7.84 -0.20
N LYS A 156 4.08 7.63 -0.89
CA LYS A 156 2.73 8.00 -0.43
C LYS A 156 2.01 6.78 0.17
N PRO A 157 1.29 6.94 1.29
CA PRO A 157 0.51 5.86 1.87
C PRO A 157 -0.64 5.44 0.93
N VAL A 158 -0.76 4.14 0.69
CA VAL A 158 -1.83 3.52 -0.09
C VAL A 158 -2.32 2.25 0.62
N VAL A 159 -3.61 1.96 0.47
CA VAL A 159 -4.22 0.72 0.95
C VAL A 159 -4.69 -0.06 -0.27
N LEU A 160 -4.16 -1.25 -0.45
CA LEU A 160 -4.56 -2.20 -1.48
C LEU A 160 -5.53 -3.23 -0.88
N ILE A 161 -6.42 -3.73 -1.72
CA ILE A 161 -7.36 -4.82 -1.41
C ILE A 161 -7.23 -5.91 -2.46
N ASN A 162 -7.24 -7.15 -1.99
CA ASN A 162 -7.38 -8.37 -2.78
C ASN A 162 -8.58 -9.15 -2.24
N GLN A 163 -9.59 -9.33 -3.09
CA GLN A 163 -10.80 -10.09 -2.77
C GLN A 163 -10.94 -11.18 -3.81
N THR A 164 -10.72 -12.42 -3.38
CA THR A 164 -10.85 -13.57 -4.27
C THR A 164 -11.34 -14.79 -3.51
N MET A 165 -12.04 -15.68 -4.22
CA MET A 165 -12.34 -17.03 -3.76
C MET A 165 -11.15 -17.96 -4.02
N GLU A 166 -10.57 -17.89 -5.21
CA GLU A 166 -9.54 -18.81 -5.72
C GLU A 166 -8.52 -18.09 -6.61
N GLY A 167 -7.37 -18.71 -6.84
CA GLY A 167 -6.36 -18.21 -7.78
C GLY A 167 -5.45 -17.11 -7.22
N PRO A 168 -4.57 -16.55 -8.08
CA PRO A 168 -3.53 -15.63 -7.65
C PRO A 168 -4.11 -14.30 -7.17
N ASP A 169 -3.33 -13.59 -6.35
CA ASP A 169 -3.73 -12.28 -5.85
C ASP A 169 -3.87 -11.27 -7.01
N ASN A 170 -5.01 -10.58 -7.06
CA ASN A 170 -5.22 -9.44 -7.96
C ASN A 170 -5.55 -8.21 -7.14
N TRP A 171 -4.55 -7.38 -6.89
CA TRP A 171 -4.67 -6.23 -6.03
C TRP A 171 -5.30 -5.05 -6.75
N THR A 172 -6.07 -4.27 -6.01
CA THR A 172 -6.57 -2.97 -6.45
C THR A 172 -6.43 -1.97 -5.31
N VAL A 173 -6.39 -0.68 -5.61
CA VAL A 173 -6.49 0.35 -4.56
C VAL A 173 -7.90 0.27 -3.97
N THR A 174 -7.99 0.17 -2.64
CA THR A 174 -9.30 0.11 -1.98
C THR A 174 -10.14 1.34 -2.28
N LYS A 175 -11.46 1.15 -2.39
CA LYS A 175 -12.43 2.24 -2.47
C LYS A 175 -12.88 2.72 -1.09
N ASP A 176 -12.54 1.98 -0.02
CA ASP A 176 -12.89 2.35 1.34
C ASP A 176 -12.13 3.61 1.79
N THR A 177 -12.86 4.71 1.92
CA THR A 177 -12.29 6.00 2.31
C THR A 177 -11.86 6.03 3.77
N THR A 178 -12.46 5.23 4.64
CA THR A 178 -12.12 5.16 6.06
C THR A 178 -10.74 4.54 6.24
N LEU A 179 -10.48 3.40 5.58
CA LEU A 179 -9.16 2.75 5.58
C LEU A 179 -8.08 3.69 5.03
N LYS A 180 -8.36 4.35 3.89
CA LYS A 180 -7.42 5.30 3.26
C LYS A 180 -7.08 6.46 4.18
N SER A 181 -8.11 7.16 4.68
CA SER A 181 -7.92 8.33 5.54
C SER A 181 -7.22 7.96 6.83
N ARG A 182 -7.61 6.86 7.48
CA ARG A 182 -7.00 6.46 8.74
C ARG A 182 -5.53 6.08 8.57
N PHE A 183 -5.18 5.40 7.48
CA PHE A 183 -3.78 5.08 7.22
C PHE A 183 -2.94 6.34 6.98
N VAL A 184 -3.46 7.31 6.23
CA VAL A 184 -2.81 8.62 6.04
C VAL A 184 -2.59 9.34 7.38
N GLU A 185 -3.60 9.36 8.26
CA GLU A 185 -3.51 9.95 9.60
C GLU A 185 -2.41 9.31 10.45
N ILE A 186 -2.41 7.98 10.53
CA ILE A 186 -1.41 7.21 11.29
C ILE A 186 0.00 7.49 10.76
N VAL A 187 0.18 7.50 9.44
CA VAL A 187 1.47 7.82 8.81
C VAL A 187 1.94 9.23 9.18
N ASN A 188 1.01 10.18 9.30
CA ASN A 188 1.28 11.55 9.73
C ASN A 188 1.34 11.74 11.26
N GLY A 189 1.19 10.67 12.06
CA GLY A 189 1.25 10.71 13.51
C GLY A 189 0.00 11.28 14.19
N LYS A 190 -1.19 11.10 13.59
CA LYS A 190 -2.48 11.59 14.10
C LYS A 190 -3.38 10.49 14.67
#